data_AF-A0AAD5SSN9-F1
#
_entry.id   AF-A0AAD5SSN9-F1
#
_cell.length_a   1.000
_cell.length_b   1.000
_cell.length_c   1.000
_cell.angle_alpha   90.00
_cell.angle_beta   90.00
_cell.angle_gamma   90.00
#
_symmetry.space_group_name_H-M   'P 1'
#
loop_
_entity.id
_entity.type
_entity.pdbx_description
1 polymer ?
#
loop_
_entity_poly.entity_id
_entity_poly.type
_entity_poly.pdbx_seq_one_letter_code
_entity_poly.pdbx_strand_id
1 'polypeptide(L)'
;MNSVRRASAATKTATRTSAIRITNAAPTTTVSPTIEYNSLLDDDETGQVVFNADGTSRIVDEESDADYILARINESQKDQNDTKQPALSSPQTPQTPRFTSLNFLTRLVNARPVSVSFSTASDSPSATSADPSDEIDWDFWGRVMSNYEEMARKQPKLLTKKLQLGIPDSIRGTVWQFMCKGKSVDLENTYRALLTRSSNHEKIIQRDLARTFPSHDHFKDANGPGQESLFQVLKAYSIWDPEVGYCQGIAFITGPLLLNMPDEEAFCVLDKLMKAYNFRELYTPTMLGLKLLLFQYDRLLKEMFPAISAHFEAHDVHSSAYASQWFMTLFAYRFPIEIVFRIMDIIFAQGIEATFKFAFALLKRNYDTILATNDLADLLELLKNGLFEPYLADNNNVNALIQDAAAIRISKSRMDKLVAEHVAEIAKTNPELLTGDALKGETRRLAASLKKLEQQYEALNTEHINLAKRHIEIVEAKERAEQKVEENEIKLHGLKSVLSSERKVAEMEVQDEMVVLAKKNVELTLRNGDLQDMVDRLEGLLIDRESKINDLEELVKTLRVKQP
;
A
#
# COMPACT_ATOMS: atom_id res chain seq x y z
N MET A 1 -67.64 -12.34 5.26
CA MET A 1 -67.97 -12.05 3.84
C MET A 1 -66.73 -11.46 3.19
N ASN A 2 -66.40 -11.90 1.96
CA ASN A 2 -65.50 -11.29 0.94
C ASN A 2 -64.15 -10.70 1.40
N SER A 3 -63.01 -11.24 0.93
CA SER A 3 -62.25 -10.78 -0.26
C SER A 3 -61.60 -9.38 -0.02
N VAL A 4 -60.30 -9.13 -0.26
CA VAL A 4 -59.59 -9.21 -1.56
C VAL A 4 -58.04 -9.29 -1.38
N ARG A 5 -57.39 -9.91 -2.38
CA ARG A 5 -55.96 -9.92 -2.80
C ARG A 5 -55.13 -8.64 -2.51
N ARG A 6 -53.81 -8.64 -2.21
CA ARG A 6 -52.57 -9.25 -2.80
C ARG A 6 -51.95 -8.48 -3.99
N ALA A 7 -50.80 -7.81 -3.76
CA ALA A 7 -49.67 -7.47 -4.66
C ALA A 7 -48.63 -6.68 -3.80
N SER A 8 -47.31 -6.88 -3.74
CA SER A 8 -46.29 -7.55 -4.57
C SER A 8 -46.04 -6.89 -5.94
N ALA A 9 -44.94 -6.14 -6.02
CA ALA A 9 -44.36 -5.62 -7.25
C ALA A 9 -42.92 -6.15 -7.39
N ALA A 10 -42.67 -6.95 -8.42
CA ALA A 10 -41.35 -7.41 -8.81
C ALA A 10 -41.24 -7.25 -10.34
N THR A 11 -40.39 -6.33 -10.79
CA THR A 11 -40.25 -6.03 -12.22
C THR A 11 -39.23 -6.96 -12.86
N LYS A 12 -39.70 -7.90 -13.68
CA LYS A 12 -38.91 -8.63 -14.66
C LYS A 12 -39.44 -8.35 -16.05
N THR A 13 -38.55 -7.94 -16.95
CA THR A 13 -38.85 -7.75 -18.37
C THR A 13 -38.12 -8.81 -19.20
N ALA A 14 -38.87 -9.70 -19.85
CA ALA A 14 -38.43 -10.44 -21.03
C ALA A 14 -38.93 -9.66 -22.28
N THR A 15 -38.63 -9.95 -23.56
CA THR A 15 -38.50 -11.27 -24.23
C THR A 15 -38.01 -11.09 -25.67
N ARG A 16 -37.16 -12.00 -26.19
CA ARG A 16 -37.20 -12.62 -27.55
C ARG A 16 -35.90 -13.43 -27.74
N THR A 17 -35.83 -14.75 -27.98
CA THR A 17 -36.68 -15.79 -28.62
C THR A 17 -36.45 -16.00 -30.11
N SER A 18 -35.51 -16.91 -30.43
CA SER A 18 -35.57 -17.97 -31.47
C SER A 18 -34.28 -18.82 -31.36
N ALA A 19 -34.25 -20.13 -31.06
CA ALA A 19 -34.83 -21.30 -31.76
C ALA A 19 -34.15 -21.55 -33.14
N ILE A 20 -33.69 -22.76 -33.54
CA ILE A 20 -33.87 -24.14 -33.01
C ILE A 20 -32.80 -25.15 -33.58
N ARG A 21 -32.43 -26.18 -32.79
CA ARG A 21 -31.91 -27.57 -33.07
C ARG A 21 -30.79 -27.90 -34.09
N ILE A 22 -29.69 -28.57 -33.66
CA ILE A 22 -29.35 -30.04 -33.59
C ILE A 22 -28.94 -30.70 -34.92
N THR A 23 -27.69 -31.22 -35.01
CA THR A 23 -27.32 -32.67 -35.18
C THR A 23 -25.81 -32.91 -35.16
N ASN A 24 -25.36 -34.05 -34.62
CA ASN A 24 -23.98 -34.56 -34.72
C ASN A 24 -23.64 -35.07 -36.12
N ALA A 25 -22.38 -34.93 -36.57
CA ALA A 25 -21.60 -35.99 -37.26
C ALA A 25 -20.17 -35.52 -37.63
N ALA A 26 -19.20 -36.41 -37.47
CA ALA A 26 -17.94 -36.47 -38.23
C ALA A 26 -18.05 -37.67 -39.22
N PRO A 27 -17.12 -37.95 -40.16
CA PRO A 27 -15.75 -37.42 -40.31
C PRO A 27 -15.29 -37.18 -41.78
N THR A 28 -13.95 -37.18 -41.98
CA THR A 28 -13.16 -37.53 -43.20
C THR A 28 -12.81 -36.48 -44.27
N THR A 29 -11.48 -36.23 -44.42
CA THR A 29 -10.68 -35.98 -45.68
C THR A 29 -11.12 -34.86 -46.66
N THR A 30 -10.31 -33.95 -47.20
CA THR A 30 -8.85 -33.66 -47.24
C THR A 30 -8.67 -32.19 -47.71
N VAL A 31 -7.52 -31.55 -48.03
CA VAL A 31 -6.14 -31.93 -48.40
C VAL A 31 -5.16 -30.86 -47.84
N SER A 32 -3.90 -31.20 -47.53
CA SER A 32 -2.81 -30.24 -47.21
C SER A 32 -2.11 -29.70 -48.48
N PRO A 33 -1.23 -28.66 -48.38
CA PRO A 33 0.16 -28.89 -47.95
C PRO A 33 0.56 -28.01 -46.74
N THR A 34 1.25 -28.55 -45.71
CA THR A 34 2.72 -28.78 -45.64
C THR A 34 3.47 -27.43 -45.55
N ILE A 35 4.24 -27.12 -44.50
CA ILE A 35 5.40 -27.87 -43.98
C ILE A 35 5.40 -27.98 -42.44
N GLU A 36 5.52 -29.22 -41.93
CA GLU A 36 5.98 -29.60 -40.57
C GLU A 36 7.52 -29.62 -40.55
N TYR A 37 8.25 -29.44 -39.45
CA TYR A 37 8.60 -30.39 -38.36
C TYR A 37 9.78 -29.71 -37.60
N ASN A 38 10.28 -30.09 -36.41
CA ASN A 38 10.08 -31.31 -35.62
C ASN A 38 10.29 -31.03 -34.12
N SER A 39 9.84 -31.95 -33.28
CA SER A 39 10.24 -32.07 -31.87
C SER A 39 11.65 -32.66 -31.74
N LEU A 40 12.42 -32.23 -30.73
CA LEU A 40 13.35 -33.11 -30.02
C LEU A 40 13.51 -32.62 -28.58
N LEU A 41 13.28 -33.54 -27.64
CA LEU A 41 14.00 -33.55 -26.36
C LEU A 41 15.39 -34.09 -26.66
N ASP A 42 16.43 -33.48 -26.08
CA ASP A 42 17.45 -34.16 -25.27
C ASP A 42 18.52 -33.14 -24.85
N ASP A 43 19.29 -33.55 -23.86
CA ASP A 43 20.28 -32.82 -23.07
C ASP A 43 21.28 -31.92 -23.83
N ASP A 44 21.64 -30.79 -23.22
CA ASP A 44 23.06 -30.55 -22.88
C ASP A 44 23.26 -29.35 -21.92
N GLU A 45 24.04 -29.59 -20.85
CA GLU A 45 24.61 -28.53 -20.03
C GLU A 45 25.78 -27.87 -20.79
N THR A 46 25.63 -26.63 -21.25
CA THR A 46 26.81 -25.81 -21.61
C THR A 46 26.67 -24.36 -21.13
N GLY A 47 27.46 -24.00 -20.11
CA GLY A 47 27.61 -22.62 -19.67
C GLY A 47 28.30 -21.75 -20.72
N GLN A 48 27.88 -20.49 -20.83
CA GLN A 48 28.51 -19.52 -21.74
C GLN A 48 29.90 -19.10 -21.24
N VAL A 49 30.94 -19.67 -21.84
CA VAL A 49 32.33 -19.19 -21.67
C VAL A 49 32.59 -18.04 -22.64
N VAL A 50 32.73 -16.82 -22.11
CA VAL A 50 33.20 -15.66 -22.88
C VAL A 50 34.72 -15.54 -22.71
N PHE A 51 35.47 -15.73 -23.79
CA PHE A 51 36.93 -15.61 -23.78
C PHE A 51 37.39 -14.15 -23.87
N ASN A 52 38.25 -13.72 -22.95
CA ASN A 52 39.09 -12.54 -23.12
C ASN A 52 40.38 -12.91 -23.88
N ALA A 53 41.00 -11.91 -24.52
CA ALA A 53 42.10 -12.09 -25.48
C ALA A 53 43.45 -12.54 -24.88
N ASP A 54 43.49 -12.76 -23.56
CA ASP A 54 44.65 -13.10 -22.74
C ASP A 54 44.54 -14.47 -22.05
N GLY A 55 43.50 -15.26 -22.37
CA GLY A 55 43.49 -16.72 -22.15
C GLY A 55 43.40 -17.18 -20.68
N THR A 56 43.09 -16.29 -19.74
CA THR A 56 42.80 -16.67 -18.35
C THR A 56 41.31 -16.89 -18.14
N SER A 57 40.94 -18.07 -17.62
CA SER A 57 39.56 -18.36 -17.24
C SER A 57 39.25 -17.68 -15.91
N ARG A 58 38.32 -16.72 -15.92
CA ARG A 58 37.59 -16.31 -14.71
C ARG A 58 36.27 -17.04 -14.68
N ILE A 59 36.03 -17.78 -13.60
CA ILE A 59 34.66 -18.07 -13.17
C ILE A 59 34.01 -16.70 -12.89
N VAL A 60 32.82 -16.48 -13.44
CA VAL A 60 32.03 -15.30 -13.10
C VAL A 60 31.34 -15.59 -11.78
N ASP A 61 32.07 -15.42 -10.69
CA ASP A 61 31.49 -15.49 -9.35
C ASP A 61 30.40 -14.42 -9.24
N GLU A 62 29.23 -14.81 -8.75
CA GLU A 62 28.16 -13.89 -8.40
C GLU A 62 28.70 -12.85 -7.40
N GLU A 63 28.37 -11.56 -7.56
CA GLU A 63 28.76 -10.50 -6.62
C GLU A 63 28.41 -10.91 -5.19
N SER A 64 29.41 -11.37 -4.43
CA SER A 64 29.22 -11.91 -3.10
C SER A 64 28.55 -10.87 -2.21
N ASP A 65 27.52 -11.27 -1.48
CA ASP A 65 26.81 -10.41 -0.52
C ASP A 65 27.79 -9.76 0.47
N ALA A 66 28.85 -10.47 0.86
CA ALA A 66 29.91 -9.93 1.69
C ALA A 66 30.76 -8.89 0.96
N ASP A 67 30.98 -9.04 -0.34
CA ASP A 67 31.80 -8.14 -1.16
C ASP A 67 31.08 -6.81 -1.40
N TYR A 68 29.75 -6.82 -1.60
CA TYR A 68 28.94 -5.61 -1.64
C TYR A 68 28.96 -4.85 -0.29
N ILE A 69 28.82 -5.58 0.83
CA ILE A 69 28.86 -4.97 2.16
C ILE A 69 30.28 -4.45 2.47
N LEU A 70 31.34 -5.19 2.13
CA LEU A 70 32.73 -4.74 2.23
C LEU A 70 32.98 -3.51 1.35
N ALA A 71 32.52 -3.51 0.10
CA ALA A 71 32.61 -2.36 -0.80
C ALA A 71 31.95 -1.14 -0.17
N ARG A 72 30.76 -1.27 0.42
CA ARG A 72 30.03 -0.18 1.07
C ARG A 72 30.67 0.30 2.39
N ILE A 73 31.27 -0.60 3.17
CA ILE A 73 32.09 -0.27 4.34
C ILE A 73 33.32 0.53 3.90
N ASN A 74 33.98 0.10 2.82
CA ASN A 74 35.18 0.72 2.26
C ASN A 74 34.89 2.06 1.56
N GLU A 75 33.80 2.18 0.81
CA GLU A 75 33.27 3.44 0.26
C GLU A 75 33.01 4.45 1.38
N SER A 76 32.38 4.00 2.47
CA SER A 76 32.18 4.83 3.67
C SER A 76 33.47 5.22 4.41
N GLN A 77 34.64 4.72 4.01
CA GLN A 77 35.96 5.24 4.41
C GLN A 77 36.64 6.03 3.28
N LYS A 78 36.31 5.77 2.01
CA LYS A 78 36.85 6.44 0.83
C LYS A 78 36.21 7.80 0.55
N ASP A 79 34.93 7.96 0.91
CA ASP A 79 34.18 9.24 0.90
C ASP A 79 34.80 10.32 1.81
N GLN A 80 35.75 9.94 2.68
CA GLN A 80 36.54 10.88 3.48
C GLN A 80 37.56 11.66 2.65
N ASN A 81 37.90 11.20 1.43
CA ASN A 81 38.99 11.75 0.64
C ASN A 81 38.60 12.41 -0.69
N ASP A 82 37.37 12.26 -1.23
CA ASP A 82 37.08 12.94 -2.49
C ASP A 82 35.61 13.23 -2.87
N THR A 83 35.47 14.34 -3.61
CA THR A 83 34.39 14.73 -4.55
C THR A 83 33.06 15.34 -4.05
N LYS A 84 32.76 16.52 -4.60
CA LYS A 84 31.39 17.07 -4.76
C LYS A 84 30.79 16.59 -6.09
N GLN A 85 29.61 15.95 -6.10
CA GLN A 85 28.74 15.92 -7.30
C GLN A 85 27.22 15.93 -6.95
N PRO A 86 26.34 16.34 -7.89
CA PRO A 86 24.96 16.73 -7.57
C PRO A 86 23.90 15.67 -7.90
N ALA A 87 22.80 15.65 -7.13
CA ALA A 87 21.70 14.70 -7.30
C ALA A 87 20.50 15.27 -8.09
N LEU A 88 19.94 14.45 -8.98
CA LEU A 88 18.70 14.71 -9.72
C LEU A 88 17.46 14.55 -8.81
N SER A 89 16.34 15.19 -9.19
CA SER A 89 15.18 15.41 -8.30
C SER A 89 13.89 14.69 -8.73
N SER A 90 13.10 14.25 -7.76
CA SER A 90 11.68 13.88 -7.92
C SER A 90 10.91 14.22 -6.62
N PRO A 91 9.62 14.59 -6.67
CA PRO A 91 8.93 15.20 -5.54
C PRO A 91 8.34 14.18 -4.56
N GLN A 92 8.46 14.45 -3.25
CA GLN A 92 7.74 13.74 -2.20
C GLN A 92 7.15 14.72 -1.18
N THR A 93 5.94 14.41 -0.69
CA THR A 93 5.26 15.10 0.43
C THR A 93 5.98 14.85 1.77
N PRO A 94 5.98 15.83 2.68
CA PRO A 94 6.82 15.78 3.87
C PRO A 94 6.19 14.91 4.98
N GLN A 95 6.91 13.87 5.39
CA GLN A 95 6.92 13.49 6.79
C GLN A 95 8.29 13.84 7.38
N THR A 96 8.28 14.30 8.64
CA THR A 96 9.46 14.90 9.28
C THR A 96 10.60 13.89 9.40
N PRO A 97 11.84 14.21 8.97
CA PRO A 97 12.99 13.37 9.28
C PRO A 97 13.27 13.47 10.77
N ARG A 98 13.02 12.37 11.48
CA ARG A 98 13.48 12.17 12.86
C ARG A 98 14.48 11.02 12.87
N PHE A 99 15.65 11.33 13.42
CA PHE A 99 16.72 10.41 13.84
C PHE A 99 17.75 10.04 12.75
N THR A 100 18.76 10.89 12.64
CA THR A 100 20.05 10.62 11.99
C THR A 100 20.98 9.80 12.89
N SER A 101 21.87 9.01 12.28
CA SER A 101 22.84 8.11 12.95
C SER A 101 23.75 8.76 14.00
N LEU A 102 24.01 10.06 13.90
CA LEU A 102 24.79 10.83 14.88
C LEU A 102 24.05 10.96 16.23
N ASN A 103 22.71 11.05 16.19
CA ASN A 103 21.90 10.98 17.40
C ASN A 103 21.95 9.59 18.04
N PHE A 104 22.20 8.51 17.29
CA PHE A 104 22.28 7.15 17.83
C PHE A 104 23.49 6.97 18.75
N LEU A 105 24.72 7.25 18.29
CA LEU A 105 25.91 7.16 19.15
C LEU A 105 25.82 8.09 20.38
N THR A 106 25.33 9.32 20.17
CA THR A 106 25.12 10.30 21.25
C THR A 106 24.04 9.84 22.24
N ARG A 107 23.00 9.13 21.78
CA ARG A 107 21.98 8.53 22.66
C ARG A 107 22.51 7.33 23.43
N LEU A 108 23.30 6.45 22.81
CA LEU A 108 23.87 5.31 23.53
C LEU A 108 24.74 5.76 24.71
N VAL A 109 25.48 6.87 24.55
CA VAL A 109 26.29 7.45 25.63
C VAL A 109 25.46 8.18 26.69
N ASN A 110 24.34 8.83 26.32
CA ASN A 110 23.55 9.68 27.23
C ASN A 110 22.25 9.06 27.76
N ALA A 111 21.80 7.92 27.23
CA ALA A 111 20.58 7.27 27.68
C ALA A 111 20.80 6.60 29.04
N ARG A 112 19.87 6.83 29.98
CA ARG A 112 19.64 5.89 31.09
C ARG A 112 18.61 4.86 30.63
N PRO A 113 19.00 3.60 30.32
CA PRO A 113 18.08 2.63 29.76
C PRO A 113 17.16 2.07 30.84
N VAL A 114 15.84 2.09 30.58
CA VAL A 114 14.90 1.19 31.24
C VAL A 114 14.98 -0.15 30.51
N SER A 115 15.83 -1.05 31.01
CA SER A 115 15.93 -2.43 30.54
C SER A 115 15.75 -3.39 31.72
N VAL A 116 14.83 -4.35 31.60
CA VAL A 116 14.60 -5.37 32.62
C VAL A 116 15.85 -6.26 32.71
N SER A 117 16.54 -6.22 33.84
CA SER A 117 17.79 -6.96 34.03
C SER A 117 17.50 -8.46 34.17
N PHE A 118 17.92 -9.24 33.17
CA PHE A 118 17.74 -10.68 33.20
C PHE A 118 18.82 -11.36 34.04
N SER A 119 18.53 -11.60 35.33
CA SER A 119 19.44 -12.37 36.19
C SER A 119 19.56 -13.82 35.72
N THR A 120 20.74 -14.19 35.21
CA THR A 120 21.08 -15.56 34.85
C THR A 120 20.93 -16.47 36.06
N ALA A 121 20.19 -17.58 35.92
CA ALA A 121 20.18 -18.62 36.93
C ALA A 121 21.55 -19.32 36.95
N SER A 122 22.32 -19.10 38.01
CA SER A 122 23.45 -19.92 38.37
C SER A 122 22.96 -21.08 39.24
N ASP A 123 22.99 -22.30 38.71
CA ASP A 123 23.23 -23.52 39.48
C ASP A 123 23.64 -24.63 38.50
N SER A 124 24.62 -25.45 38.90
CA SER A 124 25.15 -26.54 38.08
C SER A 124 24.17 -27.72 37.99
N PRO A 125 24.16 -28.47 36.88
CA PRO A 125 23.14 -29.47 36.64
C PRO A 125 23.33 -30.72 37.51
N SER A 126 22.35 -31.02 38.37
CA SER A 126 22.12 -32.40 38.78
C SER A 126 21.38 -33.10 37.66
N ALA A 127 22.09 -33.96 36.93
CA ALA A 127 21.50 -34.78 35.87
C ALA A 127 20.39 -35.67 36.46
N THR A 128 19.14 -35.27 36.23
CA THR A 128 17.96 -36.11 36.44
C THR A 128 17.40 -36.43 35.07
N SER A 129 17.12 -37.72 34.86
CA SER A 129 16.69 -38.31 33.58
C SER A 129 15.59 -37.49 32.90
N ALA A 130 15.79 -37.20 31.62
CA ALA A 130 14.72 -36.73 30.76
C ALA A 130 13.66 -37.84 30.63
N ASP A 131 12.47 -37.58 31.14
CA ASP A 131 11.28 -38.43 31.01
C ASP A 131 10.32 -37.73 30.03
N PRO A 132 9.71 -38.43 29.06
CA PRO A 132 9.11 -37.79 27.90
C PRO A 132 7.67 -37.36 28.18
N SER A 133 7.50 -36.08 28.50
CA SER A 133 6.27 -35.35 28.27
C SER A 133 6.58 -34.03 27.54
N ASP A 134 6.75 -34.11 26.21
CA ASP A 134 6.84 -32.97 25.28
C ASP A 134 5.48 -32.23 25.15
N GLU A 135 4.74 -32.12 26.25
CA GLU A 135 3.49 -31.38 26.29
C GLU A 135 3.80 -29.89 26.39
N ILE A 136 3.45 -29.17 25.33
CA ILE A 136 3.60 -27.71 25.28
C ILE A 136 2.78 -27.10 26.42
N ASP A 137 3.45 -26.34 27.28
CA ASP A 137 2.86 -25.64 28.42
C ASP A 137 2.00 -24.45 27.95
N TRP A 138 0.81 -24.77 27.44
CA TRP A 138 -0.15 -23.80 26.90
C TRP A 138 -0.65 -22.83 27.98
N ASP A 139 -0.69 -23.23 29.24
CA ASP A 139 -1.04 -22.34 30.37
C ASP A 139 0.04 -21.28 30.61
N PHE A 140 1.31 -21.61 30.47
CA PHE A 140 2.40 -20.62 30.46
C PHE A 140 2.29 -19.70 29.25
N TRP A 141 2.17 -20.25 28.03
CA TRP A 141 2.12 -19.43 26.81
C TRP A 141 0.87 -18.55 26.73
N GLY A 142 -0.28 -19.00 27.22
CA GLY A 142 -1.50 -18.21 27.36
C GLY A 142 -1.32 -17.01 28.28
N ARG A 143 -0.59 -17.16 29.41
CA ARG A 143 -0.23 -16.04 30.29
C ARG A 143 0.75 -15.07 29.62
N VAL A 144 1.73 -15.58 28.88
CA VAL A 144 2.67 -14.76 28.10
C VAL A 144 1.95 -13.93 27.04
N MET A 145 1.01 -14.52 26.29
CA MET A 145 0.18 -13.83 25.30
C MET A 145 -0.83 -12.86 25.93
N SER A 146 -1.32 -13.14 27.14
CA SER A 146 -2.23 -12.24 27.85
C SER A 146 -1.53 -10.98 28.35
N ASN A 147 -0.31 -11.11 28.92
CA ASN A 147 0.47 -9.97 29.40
C ASN A 147 1.98 -10.29 29.48
N TYR A 148 2.69 -10.07 28.37
CA TYR A 148 4.14 -10.28 28.29
C TYR A 148 4.92 -9.45 29.33
N GLU A 149 4.57 -8.17 29.51
CA GLU A 149 5.27 -7.28 30.45
C GLU A 149 5.19 -7.78 31.89
N GLU A 150 4.02 -8.26 32.29
CA GLU A 150 3.81 -8.81 33.63
C GLU A 150 4.59 -10.10 33.84
N MET A 151 4.63 -10.99 32.85
CA MET A 151 5.43 -12.21 32.90
C MET A 151 6.93 -11.91 32.95
N ALA A 152 7.42 -10.99 32.10
CA ALA A 152 8.82 -10.55 32.09
C ALA A 152 9.24 -9.91 33.42
N ARG A 153 8.33 -9.18 34.09
CA ARG A 153 8.58 -8.54 35.40
C ARG A 153 8.46 -9.50 36.58
N LYS A 154 7.42 -10.35 36.63
CA LYS A 154 7.12 -11.23 37.78
C LYS A 154 7.88 -12.55 37.75
N GLN A 155 8.08 -13.12 36.56
CA GLN A 155 8.68 -14.46 36.38
C GLN A 155 9.79 -14.48 35.32
N PRO A 156 10.78 -13.55 35.36
CA PRO A 156 11.84 -13.49 34.35
C PRO A 156 12.55 -14.85 34.20
N LYS A 157 13.08 -15.42 35.29
CA LYS A 157 13.83 -16.70 35.26
C LYS A 157 13.10 -17.84 34.52
N LEU A 158 11.78 -17.94 34.70
CA LEU A 158 10.96 -18.93 33.99
C LEU A 158 10.79 -18.58 32.50
N LEU A 159 10.55 -17.31 32.18
CA LEU A 159 10.39 -16.84 30.81
C LEU A 159 11.61 -17.16 29.93
N THR A 160 12.83 -16.82 30.35
CA THR A 160 14.02 -17.18 29.55
C THR A 160 14.24 -18.69 29.50
N LYS A 161 13.95 -19.46 30.56
CA LYS A 161 14.05 -20.92 30.48
C LYS A 161 13.09 -21.48 29.42
N LYS A 162 11.86 -20.98 29.33
CA LYS A 162 10.88 -21.38 28.30
C LYS A 162 11.29 -20.91 26.89
N LEU A 163 11.76 -19.67 26.74
CA LEU A 163 12.32 -19.17 25.47
C LEU A 163 13.53 -19.98 24.99
N GLN A 164 14.40 -20.41 25.92
CA GLN A 164 15.55 -21.27 25.64
C GLN A 164 15.17 -22.70 25.23
N LEU A 165 14.00 -23.20 25.64
CA LEU A 165 13.47 -24.50 25.22
C LEU A 165 12.79 -24.43 23.85
N GLY A 166 11.98 -23.40 23.60
CA GLY A 166 11.24 -23.26 22.34
C GLY A 166 10.02 -22.36 22.49
N ILE A 167 9.86 -21.37 21.59
CA ILE A 167 8.51 -20.85 21.32
C ILE A 167 7.86 -21.82 20.33
N PRO A 168 6.66 -22.38 20.62
CA PRO A 168 5.93 -23.23 19.67
C PRO A 168 5.61 -22.47 18.37
N ASP A 169 5.76 -23.14 17.22
CA ASP A 169 5.67 -22.51 15.89
C ASP A 169 4.35 -21.77 15.67
N SER A 170 3.24 -22.41 16.05
CA SER A 170 1.87 -21.90 15.89
C SER A 170 1.56 -20.61 16.65
N ILE A 171 2.41 -20.18 17.59
CA ILE A 171 2.26 -18.90 18.31
C ILE A 171 3.47 -17.98 18.16
N ARG A 172 4.53 -18.39 17.43
CA ARG A 172 5.81 -17.68 17.39
C ARG A 172 5.66 -16.23 16.95
N GLY A 173 5.00 -15.97 15.81
CA GLY A 173 4.75 -14.61 15.32
C GLY A 173 3.93 -13.74 16.28
N THR A 174 2.97 -14.34 16.99
CA THR A 174 2.17 -13.64 18.01
C THR A 174 3.02 -13.29 19.24
N VAL A 175 3.87 -14.20 19.72
CA VAL A 175 4.76 -13.92 20.85
C VAL A 175 5.84 -12.89 20.47
N TRP A 176 6.39 -12.94 19.25
CA TRP A 176 7.29 -11.90 18.72
C TRP A 176 6.63 -10.52 18.74
N GLN A 177 5.38 -10.40 18.28
CA GLN A 177 4.60 -9.16 18.35
C GLN A 177 4.40 -8.67 19.79
N PHE A 178 4.15 -9.56 20.75
CA PHE A 178 4.04 -9.17 22.17
C PHE A 178 5.37 -8.72 22.77
N MET A 179 6.49 -9.36 22.41
CA MET A 179 7.83 -8.96 22.86
C MET A 179 8.21 -7.56 22.37
N CYS A 180 8.00 -7.26 21.09
CA CYS A 180 8.39 -5.98 20.48
C CYS A 180 7.30 -4.89 20.53
N LYS A 181 6.08 -5.21 20.99
CA LYS A 181 4.87 -4.39 20.87
C LYS A 181 4.56 -4.03 19.41
N GLY A 182 4.60 -5.04 18.55
CA GLY A 182 4.48 -4.90 17.09
C GLY A 182 3.11 -4.39 16.65
N LYS A 183 2.02 -4.95 17.20
CA LYS A 183 0.65 -4.68 16.75
C LYS A 183 0.29 -3.20 16.82
N SER A 184 -0.03 -2.60 15.67
CA SER A 184 -0.12 -1.14 15.51
C SER A 184 -0.97 -0.75 14.30
N VAL A 185 -2.27 -0.56 14.50
CA VAL A 185 -3.26 -0.23 13.45
C VAL A 185 -2.82 0.95 12.56
N ASP A 186 -2.17 1.97 13.14
CA ASP A 186 -1.65 3.12 12.39
C ASP A 186 -0.53 2.76 11.41
N LEU A 187 0.32 1.78 11.78
CA LEU A 187 1.40 1.28 10.91
C LEU A 187 0.84 0.33 9.85
N GLU A 188 -0.14 -0.51 10.16
CA GLU A 188 -0.84 -1.34 9.17
C GLU A 188 -1.54 -0.48 8.11
N ASN A 189 -2.24 0.58 8.53
CA ASN A 189 -2.87 1.54 7.61
C ASN A 189 -1.83 2.31 6.78
N THR A 190 -0.69 2.65 7.39
CA THR A 190 0.44 3.26 6.68
C THR A 190 1.00 2.31 5.63
N TYR A 191 1.23 1.04 5.96
CA TYR A 191 1.68 0.00 5.04
C TYR A 191 0.76 -0.11 3.81
N ARG A 192 -0.56 -0.25 4.04
CA ARG A 192 -1.57 -0.30 2.96
C ARG A 192 -1.50 0.93 2.03
N ALA A 193 -1.23 2.11 2.57
CA ALA A 193 -1.04 3.34 1.80
C ALA A 193 0.34 3.45 1.10
N LEU A 194 1.35 2.73 1.58
CA LEU A 194 2.68 2.68 0.95
C LEU A 194 2.72 1.73 -0.26
N LEU A 195 1.91 0.66 -0.28
CA LEU A 195 1.83 -0.27 -1.40
C LEU A 195 1.45 0.40 -2.73
N THR A 196 0.61 1.45 -2.69
CA THR A 196 0.17 2.20 -3.87
C THR A 196 1.22 3.19 -4.41
N ARG A 197 2.40 3.29 -3.78
CA ARG A 197 3.49 4.19 -4.18
C ARG A 197 4.59 3.39 -4.88
N SER A 198 5.40 4.05 -5.71
CA SER A 198 6.60 3.44 -6.33
C SER A 198 7.85 3.68 -5.47
N SER A 199 8.76 2.71 -5.41
CA SER A 199 10.09 2.87 -4.82
C SER A 199 11.19 2.91 -5.88
N ASN A 200 12.23 3.72 -5.65
CA ASN A 200 13.43 3.72 -6.49
C ASN A 200 14.25 2.43 -6.34
N HIS A 201 13.97 1.62 -5.31
CA HIS A 201 14.72 0.42 -4.97
C HIS A 201 14.15 -0.88 -5.57
N GLU A 202 12.98 -0.84 -6.23
CA GLU A 202 12.25 -2.05 -6.68
C GLU A 202 13.12 -3.02 -7.51
N LYS A 203 14.01 -2.51 -8.37
CA LYS A 203 14.94 -3.34 -9.16
C LYS A 203 15.97 -4.09 -8.30
N ILE A 204 16.49 -3.45 -7.26
CA ILE A 204 17.49 -4.04 -6.36
C ILE A 204 16.81 -5.05 -5.44
N ILE A 205 15.62 -4.72 -4.92
CA ILE A 205 14.77 -5.64 -4.18
C ILE A 205 14.51 -6.91 -5.01
N GLN A 206 14.03 -6.77 -6.25
CA GLN A 206 13.72 -7.91 -7.12
C GLN A 206 14.93 -8.85 -7.34
N ARG A 207 16.14 -8.30 -7.48
CA ARG A 207 17.38 -9.09 -7.61
C ARG A 207 17.68 -9.87 -6.32
N ASP A 208 17.47 -9.24 -5.16
CA ASP A 208 17.73 -9.88 -3.86
C ASP A 208 16.70 -10.95 -3.51
N LEU A 209 15.43 -10.82 -3.94
CA LEU A 209 14.40 -11.84 -3.72
C LEU A 209 14.81 -13.21 -4.29
N ALA A 210 15.39 -13.23 -5.50
CA ALA A 210 15.80 -14.46 -6.17
C ALA A 210 16.87 -15.25 -5.39
N ARG A 211 17.66 -14.58 -4.54
CA ARG A 211 18.67 -15.20 -3.65
C ARG A 211 18.23 -15.32 -2.18
N THR A 212 17.03 -14.87 -1.83
CA THR A 212 16.53 -14.89 -0.44
C THR A 212 15.71 -16.15 -0.17
N PHE A 213 16.30 -17.13 0.52
CA PHE A 213 15.73 -18.46 0.79
C PHE A 213 15.23 -19.22 -0.47
N PRO A 214 16.04 -19.33 -1.55
CA PRO A 214 15.58 -19.86 -2.85
C PRO A 214 15.11 -21.32 -2.81
N SER A 215 15.55 -22.10 -1.82
CA SER A 215 15.15 -23.50 -1.61
C SER A 215 13.94 -23.67 -0.69
N HIS A 216 13.44 -22.60 -0.05
CA HIS A 216 12.35 -22.68 0.91
C HIS A 216 10.98 -22.68 0.22
N ASP A 217 10.09 -23.60 0.59
CA ASP A 217 8.81 -23.84 -0.12
C ASP A 217 7.94 -22.59 -0.31
N HIS A 218 8.00 -21.63 0.62
CA HIS A 218 7.25 -20.37 0.54
C HIS A 218 7.86 -19.33 -0.42
N PHE A 219 9.18 -19.39 -0.69
CA PHE A 219 9.94 -18.38 -1.43
C PHE A 219 10.57 -18.87 -2.74
N LYS A 220 10.60 -20.19 -2.99
CA LYS A 220 11.21 -20.81 -4.17
C LYS A 220 10.58 -20.40 -5.52
N ASP A 221 9.27 -20.15 -5.53
CA ASP A 221 8.54 -19.85 -6.76
C ASP A 221 8.76 -18.38 -7.14
N ALA A 222 9.40 -18.16 -8.29
CA ALA A 222 9.65 -16.81 -8.81
C ALA A 222 8.32 -16.09 -9.10
N ASN A 223 8.08 -14.95 -8.43
CA ASN A 223 6.79 -14.24 -8.40
C ASN A 223 5.63 -15.05 -7.78
N GLY A 224 5.93 -16.08 -6.98
CA GLY A 224 4.96 -16.73 -6.11
C GLY A 224 4.54 -15.82 -4.94
N PRO A 225 3.47 -16.17 -4.20
CA PRO A 225 2.88 -15.31 -3.18
C PRO A 225 3.86 -14.89 -2.08
N GLY A 226 4.75 -15.78 -1.62
CA GLY A 226 5.76 -15.41 -0.62
C GLY A 226 6.83 -14.44 -1.12
N GLN A 227 7.24 -14.54 -2.40
CA GLN A 227 8.11 -13.52 -3.01
C GLN A 227 7.37 -12.20 -3.21
N GLU A 228 6.08 -12.23 -3.56
CA GLU A 228 5.26 -11.02 -3.66
C GLU A 228 5.11 -10.33 -2.30
N SER A 229 4.77 -11.05 -1.24
CA SER A 229 4.71 -10.52 0.14
C SER A 229 6.06 -9.94 0.58
N LEU A 230 7.16 -10.64 0.32
CA LEU A 230 8.51 -10.17 0.62
C LEU A 230 8.87 -8.90 -0.18
N PHE A 231 8.54 -8.85 -1.47
CA PHE A 231 8.66 -7.63 -2.29
C PHE A 231 7.86 -6.47 -1.69
N GLN A 232 6.58 -6.70 -1.35
CA GLN A 232 5.66 -5.68 -0.87
C GLN A 232 6.11 -5.08 0.48
N VAL A 233 6.53 -5.90 1.45
CA VAL A 233 7.06 -5.43 2.74
C VAL A 233 8.36 -4.65 2.57
N LEU A 234 9.30 -5.16 1.77
CA LEU A 234 10.59 -4.50 1.53
C LEU A 234 10.43 -3.18 0.76
N LYS A 235 9.56 -3.16 -0.25
CA LYS A 235 9.18 -1.97 -1.00
C LYS A 235 8.57 -0.93 -0.07
N ALA A 236 7.58 -1.30 0.73
CA ALA A 236 6.95 -0.39 1.68
C ALA A 236 7.97 0.17 2.69
N TYR A 237 8.84 -0.67 3.25
CA TYR A 237 9.90 -0.24 4.17
C TYR A 237 10.84 0.78 3.52
N SER A 238 11.25 0.55 2.27
CA SER A 238 12.15 1.46 1.54
C SER A 238 11.57 2.85 1.26
N ILE A 239 10.24 2.99 1.29
CA ILE A 239 9.53 4.27 1.18
C ILE A 239 9.26 4.89 2.57
N TRP A 240 9.13 4.05 3.59
CA TRP A 240 8.86 4.43 4.98
C TRP A 240 10.07 5.04 5.69
N ASP A 241 11.26 4.47 5.48
CA ASP A 241 12.53 4.98 6.02
C ASP A 241 13.49 5.34 4.87
N PRO A 242 13.34 6.51 4.22
CA PRO A 242 14.09 6.86 3.02
C PRO A 242 15.58 7.14 3.26
N GLU A 243 16.05 7.26 4.51
CA GLU A 243 17.49 7.36 4.83
C GLU A 243 18.17 5.99 4.70
N VAL A 244 17.49 4.92 5.15
CA VAL A 244 17.93 3.53 4.90
C VAL A 244 17.60 3.11 3.46
N GLY A 245 16.40 3.46 2.98
CA GLY A 245 15.85 2.98 1.73
C GLY A 245 15.77 1.45 1.74
N TYR A 246 16.35 0.83 0.73
CA TYR A 246 16.65 -0.60 0.74
C TYR A 246 18.17 -0.82 0.85
N CYS A 247 18.57 -1.63 1.83
CA CYS A 247 19.94 -2.06 2.05
C CYS A 247 19.98 -3.60 2.04
N GLN A 248 20.92 -4.18 1.29
CA GLN A 248 21.06 -5.63 1.17
C GLN A 248 21.24 -6.31 2.53
N GLY A 249 20.60 -7.48 2.70
CA GLY A 249 20.52 -8.22 3.97
C GLY A 249 19.18 -8.09 4.69
N ILE A 250 18.47 -6.95 4.57
CA ILE A 250 17.15 -6.75 5.21
C ILE A 250 16.08 -7.76 4.76
N ALA A 251 16.19 -8.29 3.54
CA ALA A 251 15.33 -9.36 3.04
C ALA A 251 15.42 -10.65 3.89
N PHE A 252 16.62 -10.98 4.37
CA PHE A 252 16.86 -12.15 5.24
C PHE A 252 16.32 -11.97 6.66
N ILE A 253 16.06 -10.73 7.12
CA ILE A 253 15.30 -10.46 8.35
C ILE A 253 13.80 -10.52 8.08
N THR A 254 13.36 -10.05 6.91
CA THR A 254 11.93 -9.94 6.57
C THR A 254 11.30 -11.29 6.22
N GLY A 255 12.02 -12.19 5.56
CA GLY A 255 11.55 -13.54 5.24
C GLY A 255 11.09 -14.34 6.48
N PRO A 256 11.92 -14.49 7.54
CA PRO A 256 11.52 -15.15 8.78
C PRO A 256 10.30 -14.53 9.46
N LEU A 257 10.06 -13.22 9.32
CA LEU A 257 8.84 -12.58 9.82
C LEU A 257 7.61 -13.07 9.03
N LEU A 258 7.66 -13.03 7.70
CA LEU A 258 6.57 -13.47 6.82
C LEU A 258 6.22 -14.96 6.96
N LEU A 259 7.19 -15.80 7.33
CA LEU A 259 6.93 -17.21 7.67
C LEU A 259 6.13 -17.40 8.97
N ASN A 260 6.03 -16.36 9.81
CA ASN A 260 5.40 -16.44 11.13
C ASN A 260 4.21 -15.47 11.31
N MET A 261 4.00 -14.49 10.42
CA MET A 261 2.88 -13.54 10.50
C MET A 261 2.55 -12.90 9.13
N PRO A 262 1.33 -12.38 8.92
CA PRO A 262 0.95 -11.68 7.69
C PRO A 262 1.75 -10.39 7.42
N ASP A 263 1.75 -9.95 6.17
CA ASP A 263 2.54 -8.84 5.63
C ASP A 263 2.45 -7.54 6.45
N GLU A 264 1.24 -7.14 6.86
CA GLU A 264 1.05 -5.92 7.64
C GLU A 264 1.65 -6.03 9.05
N GLU A 265 1.55 -7.20 9.68
CA GLU A 265 2.15 -7.49 10.98
C GLU A 265 3.68 -7.59 10.85
N ALA A 266 4.19 -8.21 9.77
CA ALA A 266 5.61 -8.32 9.47
C ALA A 266 6.25 -6.94 9.24
N PHE A 267 5.58 -6.04 8.49
CA PHE A 267 6.00 -4.65 8.34
C PHE A 267 6.05 -3.91 9.69
N CYS A 268 5.04 -4.09 10.55
CA CYS A 268 5.02 -3.49 11.88
C CYS A 268 6.15 -4.01 12.78
N VAL A 269 6.44 -5.31 12.74
CA VAL A 269 7.53 -5.91 13.53
C VAL A 269 8.91 -5.50 12.98
N LEU A 270 9.06 -5.37 11.66
CA LEU A 270 10.27 -4.83 11.03
C LEU A 270 10.53 -3.38 11.48
N ASP A 271 9.49 -2.52 11.52
CA ASP A 271 9.58 -1.16 12.09
C ASP A 271 10.07 -1.18 13.55
N LYS A 272 9.56 -2.09 14.39
CA LYS A 272 10.02 -2.24 15.78
C LYS A 272 11.46 -2.72 15.87
N LEU A 273 11.86 -3.72 15.10
CA LEU A 273 13.26 -4.19 15.08
C LEU A 273 14.20 -3.05 14.69
N MET A 274 13.87 -2.32 13.63
CA MET A 274 14.70 -1.23 13.14
C MET A 274 14.81 -0.10 14.18
N LYS A 275 13.69 0.37 14.74
CA LYS A 275 13.65 1.57 15.58
C LYS A 275 13.84 1.31 17.09
N ALA A 276 13.19 0.28 17.64
CA ALA A 276 13.21 0.00 19.08
C ALA A 276 14.37 -0.93 19.50
N TYR A 277 14.81 -1.81 18.60
CA TYR A 277 15.96 -2.71 18.82
C TYR A 277 17.26 -2.16 18.23
N ASN A 278 17.21 -0.97 17.61
CA ASN A 278 18.32 -0.25 16.97
C ASN A 278 18.96 -0.95 15.76
N PHE A 279 18.28 -1.91 15.12
CA PHE A 279 18.83 -2.56 13.91
C PHE A 279 18.96 -1.60 12.72
N ARG A 280 18.19 -0.50 12.68
CA ARG A 280 18.23 0.50 11.61
C ARG A 280 19.64 0.98 11.27
N GLU A 281 20.45 1.21 12.31
CA GLU A 281 21.76 1.86 12.20
C GLU A 281 22.82 0.95 11.58
N LEU A 282 22.52 -0.34 11.38
CA LEU A 282 23.34 -1.25 10.57
C LEU A 282 23.19 -0.95 9.07
N TYR A 283 22.00 -0.50 8.64
CA TYR A 283 21.59 -0.34 7.25
C TYR A 283 21.64 1.12 6.75
N THR A 284 21.90 2.10 7.62
CA THR A 284 22.07 3.50 7.18
C THR A 284 23.30 3.62 6.26
N PRO A 285 23.35 4.59 5.33
CA PRO A 285 24.43 4.67 4.34
C PRO A 285 25.83 4.71 4.94
N THR A 286 25.98 5.35 6.11
CA THR A 286 27.25 5.45 6.85
C THR A 286 27.71 4.15 7.53
N MET A 287 26.80 3.17 7.69
CA MET A 287 26.99 1.90 8.39
C MET A 287 27.59 2.04 9.81
N LEU A 288 27.29 3.15 10.52
CA LEU A 288 27.86 3.42 11.84
C LEU A 288 27.47 2.38 12.90
N GLY A 289 26.24 1.85 12.86
CA GLY A 289 25.83 0.77 13.75
C GLY A 289 26.61 -0.51 13.47
N LEU A 290 26.82 -0.86 12.20
CA LEU A 290 27.59 -2.06 11.82
C LEU A 290 29.06 -1.93 12.21
N LYS A 291 29.68 -0.77 11.96
CA LYS A 291 31.06 -0.47 12.39
C LYS A 291 31.22 -0.54 13.91
N LEU A 292 30.24 -0.06 14.67
CA LEU A 292 30.20 -0.21 16.12
C LEU A 292 30.10 -1.68 16.56
N LEU A 293 29.24 -2.49 15.92
CA LEU A 293 29.12 -3.91 16.25
C LEU A 293 30.43 -4.66 15.95
N LEU A 294 31.05 -4.42 14.80
CA LEU A 294 32.34 -5.04 14.44
C LEU A 294 33.45 -4.63 15.43
N PHE A 295 33.55 -3.35 15.77
CA PHE A 295 34.49 -2.87 16.80
C PHE A 295 34.25 -3.53 18.16
N GLN A 296 32.99 -3.62 18.61
CA GLN A 296 32.63 -4.29 19.86
C GLN A 296 33.01 -5.77 19.82
N TYR A 297 32.75 -6.43 18.68
CA TYR A 297 33.07 -7.83 18.46
C TYR A 297 34.57 -8.08 18.50
N ASP A 298 35.39 -7.29 17.81
CA ASP A 298 36.86 -7.46 17.79
C ASP A 298 37.49 -7.28 19.17
N ARG A 299 37.03 -6.28 19.94
CA ARG A 299 37.50 -6.06 21.31
C ARG A 299 37.10 -7.21 22.24
N LEU A 300 35.86 -7.71 22.14
CA LEU A 300 35.39 -8.86 22.91
C LEU A 300 36.06 -10.17 22.47
N LEU A 301 36.35 -10.35 21.18
CA LEU A 301 37.07 -11.51 20.64
C LEU A 301 38.47 -11.60 21.26
N LYS A 302 39.19 -10.48 21.29
CA LYS A 302 40.52 -10.38 21.90
C LYS A 302 40.52 -10.61 23.41
N GLU A 303 39.44 -10.23 24.10
CA GLU A 303 39.26 -10.46 25.54
C GLU A 303 38.84 -11.90 25.87
N MET A 304 37.97 -12.52 25.07
CA MET A 304 37.34 -13.82 25.39
C MET A 304 38.02 -15.02 24.73
N PHE A 305 38.59 -14.85 23.52
CA PHE A 305 39.24 -15.90 22.73
C PHE A 305 40.58 -15.40 22.17
N PRO A 306 41.56 -15.02 23.02
CA PRO A 306 42.81 -14.40 22.58
C PRO A 306 43.62 -15.25 21.60
N ALA A 307 43.54 -16.59 21.68
CA ALA A 307 44.18 -17.48 20.72
C ALA A 307 43.56 -17.37 19.30
N ILE A 308 42.23 -17.33 19.20
CA ILE A 308 41.53 -17.11 17.92
C ILE A 308 41.84 -15.70 17.39
N SER A 309 41.82 -14.67 18.25
CA SER A 309 42.20 -13.30 17.86
C SER A 309 43.62 -13.24 17.30
N ALA A 310 44.58 -13.89 17.96
CA ALA A 310 45.97 -13.94 17.49
C ALA A 310 46.11 -14.75 16.19
N HIS A 311 45.34 -15.82 16.02
CA HIS A 311 45.30 -16.61 14.79
C HIS A 311 44.76 -15.80 13.61
N PHE A 312 43.66 -15.06 13.82
CA PHE A 312 43.11 -14.16 12.80
C PHE A 312 44.06 -13.01 12.47
N GLU A 313 44.71 -12.41 13.48
CA GLU A 313 45.74 -11.38 13.28
C GLU A 313 46.95 -11.91 12.50
N ALA A 314 47.34 -13.18 12.68
CA ALA A 314 48.45 -13.80 11.95
C ALA A 314 48.12 -14.15 10.48
N HIS A 315 46.85 -14.37 10.15
CA HIS A 315 46.37 -14.72 8.81
C HIS A 315 45.67 -13.55 8.08
N ASP A 316 45.73 -12.32 8.63
CA ASP A 316 45.09 -11.11 8.10
C ASP A 316 43.55 -11.21 7.95
N VAL A 317 42.91 -11.97 8.84
CA VAL A 317 41.45 -12.17 8.85
C VAL A 317 40.77 -11.06 9.64
N HIS A 318 40.08 -10.16 8.94
CA HIS A 318 39.28 -9.10 9.55
C HIS A 318 37.81 -9.51 9.76
N SER A 319 37.21 -9.10 10.88
CA SER A 319 35.79 -9.38 11.20
C SER A 319 34.81 -8.86 10.16
N SER A 320 35.13 -7.74 9.50
CA SER A 320 34.33 -7.17 8.41
C SER A 320 34.10 -8.15 7.25
N ALA A 321 35.02 -9.10 7.02
CA ALA A 321 34.95 -10.05 5.91
C ALA A 321 33.98 -11.22 6.12
N TYR A 322 33.54 -11.48 7.36
CA TYR A 322 32.64 -12.59 7.69
C TYR A 322 31.50 -12.19 8.65
N ALA A 323 31.80 -11.47 9.73
CA ALA A 323 30.82 -11.12 10.77
C ALA A 323 29.82 -10.04 10.33
N SER A 324 30.16 -9.23 9.31
CA SER A 324 29.24 -8.23 8.76
C SER A 324 27.91 -8.85 8.34
N GLN A 325 27.95 -9.99 7.65
CA GLN A 325 26.76 -10.68 7.19
C GLN A 325 25.97 -11.30 8.33
N TRP A 326 26.63 -11.83 9.37
CA TRP A 326 25.98 -12.36 10.56
C TRP A 326 25.08 -11.31 11.23
N PHE A 327 25.62 -10.09 11.42
CA PHE A 327 24.88 -8.98 12.03
C PHE A 327 23.81 -8.39 11.10
N MET A 328 24.09 -8.26 9.80
CA MET A 328 23.18 -7.70 8.79
C MET A 328 22.06 -8.65 8.32
N THR A 329 22.10 -9.92 8.71
CA THR A 329 21.06 -10.90 8.34
C THR A 329 20.49 -11.66 9.54
N LEU A 330 20.94 -11.36 10.76
CA LEU A 330 20.66 -12.16 11.97
C LEU A 330 20.97 -13.65 11.76
N PHE A 331 22.12 -13.92 11.14
CA PHE A 331 22.60 -15.24 10.72
C PHE A 331 21.76 -15.93 9.62
N ALA A 332 20.66 -15.32 9.16
CA ALA A 332 19.69 -15.98 8.28
C ALA A 332 20.14 -16.19 6.82
N TYR A 333 21.34 -15.77 6.43
CA TYR A 333 21.87 -15.96 5.08
C TYR A 333 22.16 -17.43 4.71
N ARG A 334 22.78 -18.20 5.63
CA ARG A 334 23.13 -19.63 5.43
C ARG A 334 22.55 -20.59 6.46
N PHE A 335 22.08 -20.08 7.60
CA PHE A 335 21.62 -20.94 8.68
C PHE A 335 20.23 -21.51 8.33
N PRO A 336 19.96 -22.80 8.59
CA PRO A 336 18.63 -23.37 8.43
C PRO A 336 17.56 -22.56 9.18
N ILE A 337 16.40 -22.39 8.56
CA ILE A 337 15.37 -21.44 9.01
C ILE A 337 14.90 -21.69 10.47
N GLU A 338 14.87 -22.95 10.89
CA GLU A 338 14.57 -23.32 12.28
C GLU A 338 15.58 -22.74 13.27
N ILE A 339 16.88 -22.71 12.92
CA ILE A 339 17.91 -22.09 13.75
C ILE A 339 17.71 -20.57 13.78
N VAL A 340 17.36 -19.97 12.65
CA VAL A 340 17.07 -18.53 12.54
C VAL A 340 15.90 -18.13 13.45
N PHE A 341 14.80 -18.90 13.45
CA PHE A 341 13.68 -18.66 14.36
C PHE A 341 14.11 -18.67 15.83
N ARG A 342 14.92 -19.66 16.23
CA ARG A 342 15.39 -19.80 17.61
C ARG A 342 16.42 -18.72 18.00
N ILE A 343 17.20 -18.21 17.05
CA ILE A 343 18.04 -17.01 17.22
C ILE A 343 17.16 -15.77 17.43
N MET A 344 16.13 -15.59 16.57
CA MET A 344 15.22 -14.45 16.64
C MET A 344 14.38 -14.43 17.92
N ASP A 345 13.91 -15.58 18.42
CA ASP A 345 13.25 -15.71 19.73
C ASP A 345 14.07 -15.04 20.85
N ILE A 346 15.40 -15.23 20.83
CA ILE A 346 16.32 -14.67 21.83
C ILE A 346 16.65 -13.20 21.55
N ILE A 347 16.75 -12.78 20.28
CA ILE A 347 16.94 -11.37 19.89
C ILE A 347 15.73 -10.53 20.30
N PHE A 348 14.50 -11.00 20.09
CA PHE A 348 13.29 -10.29 20.55
C PHE A 348 13.23 -10.13 22.07
N ALA A 349 13.77 -11.10 22.82
CA ALA A 349 13.80 -11.07 24.29
C ALA A 349 14.96 -10.24 24.88
N GLN A 350 16.13 -10.22 24.24
CA GLN A 350 17.37 -9.66 24.81
C GLN A 350 17.96 -8.47 24.05
N GLY A 351 17.45 -8.16 22.86
CA GLY A 351 17.94 -7.08 22.01
C GLY A 351 19.13 -7.47 21.12
N ILE A 352 19.68 -6.46 20.43
CA ILE A 352 20.83 -6.59 19.52
C ILE A 352 22.08 -7.19 20.21
N GLU A 353 22.24 -7.02 21.53
CA GLU A 353 23.31 -7.62 22.32
C GLU A 353 23.35 -9.18 22.24
N ALA A 354 22.24 -9.82 21.87
CA ALA A 354 22.18 -11.28 21.70
C ALA A 354 23.00 -11.79 20.50
N THR A 355 23.20 -10.99 19.45
CA THR A 355 23.92 -11.42 18.24
C THR A 355 25.37 -11.80 18.55
N PHE A 356 26.05 -11.05 19.42
CA PHE A 356 27.39 -11.37 19.92
C PHE A 356 27.45 -12.72 20.63
N LYS A 357 26.40 -13.10 21.37
CA LYS A 357 26.37 -14.38 22.10
C LYS A 357 26.35 -15.56 21.12
N PHE A 358 25.60 -15.43 20.03
CA PHE A 358 25.59 -16.42 18.96
C PHE A 358 26.93 -16.47 18.20
N ALA A 359 27.49 -15.31 17.83
CA ALA A 359 28.80 -15.23 17.19
C ALA A 359 29.90 -15.91 18.03
N PHE A 360 29.97 -15.63 19.34
CA PHE A 360 30.95 -16.26 20.22
C PHE A 360 30.65 -17.73 20.57
N ALA A 361 29.39 -18.17 20.55
CA ALA A 361 29.04 -19.58 20.68
C ALA A 361 29.50 -20.40 19.45
N LEU A 362 29.35 -19.84 18.25
CA LEU A 362 29.83 -20.43 17.00
C LEU A 362 31.35 -20.58 17.01
N LEU A 363 32.09 -19.52 17.35
CA LEU A 363 33.55 -19.58 17.48
C LEU A 363 34.01 -20.57 18.56
N LYS A 364 33.38 -20.56 19.73
CA LYS A 364 33.74 -21.46 20.84
C LYS A 364 33.55 -22.93 20.47
N ARG A 365 32.48 -23.26 19.75
CA ARG A 365 32.20 -24.64 19.32
C ARG A 365 33.18 -25.13 18.26
N ASN A 366 33.72 -24.24 17.43
CA ASN A 366 34.66 -24.54 16.35
C ASN A 366 36.13 -24.23 16.72
N TYR A 367 36.44 -24.05 18.01
CA TYR A 367 37.73 -23.51 18.48
C TYR A 367 38.93 -24.29 17.92
N ASP A 368 38.92 -25.62 18.04
CA ASP A 368 40.03 -26.46 17.58
C ASP A 368 40.13 -26.48 16.04
N THR A 369 39.00 -26.53 15.32
CA THR A 369 38.95 -26.48 13.84
C THR A 369 39.50 -25.16 13.31
N ILE A 370 39.14 -24.04 13.94
CA ILE A 370 39.61 -22.70 13.57
C ILE A 370 41.14 -22.61 13.70
N LEU A 371 41.71 -23.11 14.81
CA LEU A 371 43.16 -23.08 15.05
C LEU A 371 43.94 -24.11 14.21
N ALA A 372 43.28 -25.17 13.73
CA ALA A 372 43.87 -26.13 12.80
C ALA A 372 43.91 -25.61 11.35
N THR A 373 43.03 -24.68 10.98
CA THR A 373 42.92 -24.13 9.62
C THR A 373 43.89 -22.96 9.44
N ASN A 374 44.94 -23.15 8.66
CA ASN A 374 46.02 -22.15 8.44
C ASN A 374 45.98 -21.50 7.04
N ASP A 375 45.15 -21.99 6.11
CA ASP A 375 44.92 -21.30 4.84
C ASP A 375 43.85 -20.21 5.00
N LEU A 376 44.08 -19.05 4.39
CA LEU A 376 43.18 -17.90 4.50
C LEU A 376 41.83 -18.14 3.80
N ALA A 377 41.82 -18.81 2.64
CA ALA A 377 40.59 -19.09 1.91
C ALA A 377 39.76 -20.13 2.66
N ASP A 378 40.39 -21.23 3.10
CA ASP A 378 39.71 -22.27 3.90
C ASP A 378 39.17 -21.70 5.23
N LEU A 379 39.92 -20.81 5.88
CA LEU A 379 39.50 -20.18 7.14
C LEU A 379 38.32 -19.20 6.91
N LEU A 380 38.35 -18.41 5.85
CA LEU A 380 37.22 -17.53 5.50
C LEU A 380 35.98 -18.33 5.09
N GLU A 381 36.14 -19.46 4.41
CA GLU A 381 35.03 -20.35 4.05
C GLU A 381 34.43 -21.03 5.29
N LEU A 382 35.26 -21.54 6.20
CA LEU A 382 34.83 -22.05 7.51
C LEU A 382 34.04 -20.98 8.30
N LEU A 383 34.52 -19.73 8.33
CA LEU A 383 33.86 -18.63 9.04
C LEU A 383 32.54 -18.20 8.39
N LYS A 384 32.48 -18.14 7.05
CA LYS A 384 31.25 -17.75 6.33
C LYS A 384 30.20 -18.86 6.37
N ASN A 385 30.60 -20.11 6.13
CA ASN A 385 29.71 -21.19 5.75
C ASN A 385 29.79 -22.45 6.64
N GLY A 386 30.91 -22.71 7.32
CA GLY A 386 31.11 -23.96 8.08
C GLY A 386 30.74 -23.93 9.58
N LEU A 387 30.76 -22.76 10.24
CA LEU A 387 30.63 -22.69 11.71
C LEU A 387 29.35 -23.31 12.32
N PHE A 388 28.29 -23.49 11.55
CA PHE A 388 27.04 -24.08 12.03
C PHE A 388 26.99 -25.61 11.88
N GLU A 389 27.85 -26.23 11.07
CA GLU A 389 27.84 -27.68 10.80
C GLU A 389 27.88 -28.55 12.08
N PRO A 390 28.68 -28.23 13.12
CA PRO A 390 28.69 -29.02 14.37
C PRO A 390 27.35 -29.04 15.11
N TYR A 391 26.46 -28.08 14.86
CA TYR A 391 25.11 -28.06 15.45
C TYR A 391 24.09 -28.83 14.61
N LEU A 392 24.38 -29.12 13.33
CA LEU A 392 23.55 -29.95 12.46
C LEU A 392 23.88 -31.44 12.62
N ALA A 393 25.16 -31.78 12.74
CA ALA A 393 25.65 -33.16 12.81
C ALA A 393 25.02 -33.97 13.97
N ASP A 394 24.89 -33.36 15.15
CA ASP A 394 24.22 -33.95 16.31
C ASP A 394 22.68 -33.85 16.20
N ASN A 395 22.10 -34.49 15.18
CA ASN A 395 20.64 -34.64 15.01
C ASN A 395 19.88 -33.30 14.99
N ASN A 396 20.45 -32.27 14.34
CA ASN A 396 19.93 -30.90 14.27
C ASN A 396 19.64 -30.29 15.66
N ASN A 397 20.61 -30.39 16.59
CA ASN A 397 20.48 -29.90 17.97
C ASN A 397 20.57 -28.36 18.05
N VAL A 398 19.53 -27.68 17.55
CA VAL A 398 19.36 -26.23 17.64
C VAL A 398 19.43 -25.74 19.09
N ASN A 399 18.95 -26.56 20.04
CA ASN A 399 18.98 -26.26 21.46
C ASN A 399 20.42 -26.17 22.02
N ALA A 400 21.40 -26.88 21.47
CA ALA A 400 22.81 -26.73 21.86
C ALA A 400 23.35 -25.34 21.51
N LEU A 401 23.01 -24.77 20.35
CA LEU A 401 23.41 -23.39 20.00
C LEU A 401 22.80 -22.38 20.97
N ILE A 402 21.52 -22.54 21.32
CA ILE A 402 20.84 -21.66 22.30
C ILE A 402 21.48 -21.80 23.69
N GLN A 403 21.88 -23.00 24.11
CA GLN A 403 22.58 -23.24 25.37
C GLN A 403 23.99 -22.65 25.39
N ASP A 404 24.78 -22.84 24.33
CA ASP A 404 26.13 -22.28 24.22
C ASP A 404 26.09 -20.75 24.20
N ALA A 405 25.19 -20.14 23.42
CA ALA A 405 24.95 -18.69 23.43
C ALA A 405 24.46 -18.20 24.80
N ALA A 406 23.62 -18.97 25.49
CA ALA A 406 23.19 -18.68 26.85
C ALA A 406 24.31 -18.84 27.89
N ALA A 407 25.41 -19.54 27.58
CA ALA A 407 26.59 -19.63 28.42
C ALA A 407 27.56 -18.45 28.23
N ILE A 408 27.55 -17.78 27.07
CA ILE A 408 28.34 -16.57 26.83
C ILE A 408 27.90 -15.45 27.78
N ARG A 409 28.88 -14.81 28.44
CA ARG A 409 28.68 -13.74 29.43
C ARG A 409 29.31 -12.44 28.93
N ILE A 410 28.46 -11.54 28.43
CA ILE A 410 28.82 -10.17 28.09
C ILE A 410 28.11 -9.26 29.08
N SER A 411 28.86 -8.35 29.72
CA SER A 411 28.26 -7.40 30.67
C SER A 411 27.84 -6.13 29.95
N LYS A 412 26.65 -5.61 30.30
CA LYS A 412 26.14 -4.35 29.75
C LYS A 412 27.14 -3.21 29.93
N SER A 413 27.75 -3.11 31.12
CA SER A 413 28.78 -2.10 31.41
C SER A 413 30.03 -2.21 30.51
N ARG A 414 30.42 -3.41 30.04
CA ARG A 414 31.50 -3.52 29.03
C ARG A 414 31.02 -3.03 27.67
N MET A 415 29.80 -3.37 27.26
CA MET A 415 29.19 -2.88 26.02
C MET A 415 29.12 -1.35 25.99
N ASP A 416 28.59 -0.73 27.04
CA ASP A 416 28.49 0.73 27.19
C ASP A 416 29.88 1.39 27.11
N LYS A 417 30.89 0.78 27.76
CA LYS A 417 32.29 1.25 27.70
C LYS A 417 32.88 1.11 26.28
N LEU A 418 32.58 0.03 25.56
CA LEU A 418 33.00 -0.15 24.16
C LEU A 418 32.36 0.88 23.22
N VAL A 419 31.10 1.27 23.46
CA VAL A 419 30.48 2.40 22.71
C VAL A 419 31.27 3.68 22.95
N ALA A 420 31.59 4.00 24.20
CA ALA A 420 32.36 5.21 24.54
C ALA A 420 33.79 5.18 23.94
N GLU A 421 34.45 4.01 23.96
CA GLU A 421 35.74 3.78 23.29
C GLU A 421 35.64 4.04 21.78
N HIS A 422 34.64 3.47 21.09
CA HIS A 422 34.43 3.66 19.65
C HIS A 422 34.10 5.11 19.27
N VAL A 423 33.26 5.78 20.06
CA VAL A 423 32.93 7.21 19.85
C VAL A 423 34.17 8.08 20.03
N ALA A 424 35.03 7.80 21.02
CA ALA A 424 36.29 8.52 21.19
C ALA A 424 37.28 8.25 20.04
N GLU A 425 37.28 7.04 19.48
CA GLU A 425 38.11 6.68 18.32
C GLU A 425 37.66 7.41 17.06
N ILE A 426 36.36 7.40 16.73
CA ILE A 426 35.79 8.18 15.61
C ILE A 426 36.04 9.68 15.83
N ALA A 427 35.92 10.21 17.04
CA ALA A 427 36.19 11.64 17.32
C ALA A 427 37.64 12.05 17.05
N LYS A 428 38.57 11.08 17.09
CA LYS A 428 39.99 11.30 16.83
C LYS A 428 40.34 11.12 15.35
N THR A 429 39.76 10.13 14.67
CA THR A 429 40.09 9.83 13.26
C THR A 429 39.25 10.66 12.29
N ASN A 430 37.93 10.71 12.53
CA ASN A 430 36.90 11.11 11.57
C ASN A 430 35.85 12.03 12.25
N PRO A 431 36.24 13.22 12.76
CA PRO A 431 35.37 14.10 13.53
C PRO A 431 34.16 14.62 12.74
N GLU A 432 34.21 14.63 11.41
CA GLU A 432 33.06 14.93 10.53
C GLU A 432 31.91 13.92 10.67
N LEU A 433 32.19 12.67 11.05
CA LEU A 433 31.15 11.68 11.36
C LEU A 433 30.45 11.92 12.71
N LEU A 434 31.03 12.77 13.58
CA LEU A 434 30.47 13.12 14.90
C LEU A 434 30.13 14.60 15.08
N THR A 435 30.48 15.46 14.12
CA THR A 435 30.03 16.85 14.13
C THR A 435 28.69 16.95 13.43
N GLY A 436 27.74 17.61 14.09
CA GLY A 436 26.42 17.90 13.50
C GLY A 436 26.46 18.86 12.30
N ASP A 437 27.59 19.04 11.62
CA ASP A 437 27.71 19.85 10.41
C ASP A 437 27.16 19.13 9.18
N ALA A 438 27.23 17.79 9.14
CA ALA A 438 26.41 16.98 8.23
C ALA A 438 24.91 17.26 8.47
N LEU A 439 24.45 17.21 9.73
CA LEU A 439 23.10 17.61 10.11
C LEU A 439 22.80 19.08 9.77
N LYS A 440 23.73 20.04 9.91
CA LYS A 440 23.46 21.44 9.54
C LYS A 440 23.35 21.61 8.03
N GLY A 441 24.14 20.89 7.24
CA GLY A 441 24.02 20.86 5.78
C GLY A 441 22.65 20.32 5.36
N GLU A 442 22.25 19.19 5.93
CA GLU A 442 20.97 18.56 5.64
C GLU A 442 19.78 19.34 6.20
N THR A 443 19.87 19.88 7.42
CA THR A 443 18.85 20.77 8.02
C THR A 443 18.69 22.05 7.21
N ARG A 444 19.78 22.63 6.67
CA ARG A 444 19.69 23.78 5.74
C ARG A 444 18.99 23.38 4.42
N ARG A 445 19.28 22.20 3.88
CA ARG A 445 18.65 21.66 2.67
C ARG A 445 17.15 21.37 2.89
N LEU A 446 16.80 20.75 4.01
CA LEU A 446 15.43 20.51 4.46
C LEU A 446 14.67 21.80 4.73
N ALA A 447 15.27 22.78 5.41
CA ALA A 447 14.66 24.09 5.64
C ALA A 447 14.41 24.85 4.33
N ALA A 448 15.34 24.78 3.37
CA ALA A 448 15.12 25.33 2.02
C ALA A 448 13.99 24.60 1.26
N SER A 449 13.89 23.27 1.42
CA SER A 449 12.81 22.47 0.83
C SER A 449 11.44 22.74 1.47
N LEU A 450 11.38 22.87 2.79
CA LEU A 450 10.19 23.28 3.54
C LEU A 450 9.72 24.66 3.10
N LYS A 451 10.61 25.65 3.06
CA LYS A 451 10.27 27.00 2.60
C LYS A 451 9.72 27.03 1.16
N LYS A 452 10.27 26.19 0.28
CA LYS A 452 9.75 26.05 -1.10
C LYS A 452 8.34 25.43 -1.11
N LEU A 453 8.09 24.44 -0.25
CA LEU A 453 6.78 23.79 -0.15
C LEU A 453 5.73 24.70 0.52
N GLU A 454 6.12 25.49 1.52
CA GLU A 454 5.27 26.54 2.13
C GLU A 454 4.83 27.55 1.06
N GLN A 455 5.74 28.01 0.20
CA GLN A 455 5.42 28.89 -0.92
C GLN A 455 4.45 28.24 -1.94
N GLN A 456 4.59 26.94 -2.20
CA GLN A 456 3.65 26.21 -3.05
C GLN A 456 2.27 26.05 -2.39
N TYR A 457 2.23 25.83 -1.08
CA TYR A 457 1.00 25.76 -0.30
C TYR A 457 0.27 27.10 -0.24
N GLU A 458 0.99 28.21 -0.01
CA GLU A 458 0.43 29.56 -0.08
C GLU A 458 -0.14 29.87 -1.46
N ALA A 459 0.60 29.57 -2.54
CA ALA A 459 0.11 29.74 -3.90
C ALA A 459 -1.19 28.97 -4.15
N LEU A 460 -1.22 27.67 -3.80
CA LEU A 460 -2.41 26.82 -3.94
C LEU A 460 -3.59 27.33 -3.08
N ASN A 461 -3.33 27.81 -1.86
CA ASN A 461 -4.36 28.38 -0.99
C ASN A 461 -4.95 29.68 -1.58
N THR A 462 -4.11 30.56 -2.18
CA THR A 462 -4.63 31.75 -2.89
C THR A 462 -5.44 31.37 -4.13
N GLU A 463 -5.09 30.31 -4.85
CA GLU A 463 -5.88 29.79 -5.96
C GLU A 463 -7.25 29.27 -5.47
N HIS A 464 -7.28 28.47 -4.39
CA HIS A 464 -8.53 28.01 -3.78
C HIS A 464 -9.44 29.17 -3.32
N ILE A 465 -8.88 30.21 -2.70
CA ILE A 465 -9.63 31.42 -2.32
C ILE A 465 -10.21 32.12 -3.56
N ASN A 466 -9.45 32.22 -4.64
CA ASN A 466 -9.92 32.83 -5.89
C ASN A 466 -11.00 31.98 -6.58
N LEU A 467 -10.88 30.65 -6.56
CA LEU A 467 -11.92 29.73 -7.04
C LEU A 467 -13.21 29.83 -6.21
N ALA A 468 -13.10 29.91 -4.88
CA ALA A 468 -14.25 30.09 -4.00
C ALA A 468 -14.98 31.41 -4.25
N LYS A 469 -14.24 32.52 -4.46
CA LYS A 469 -14.83 33.82 -4.85
C LYS A 469 -15.60 33.74 -6.16
N ARG A 470 -14.99 33.17 -7.21
CA ARG A 470 -15.66 32.95 -8.51
C ARG A 470 -16.90 32.08 -8.37
N HIS A 471 -16.88 31.07 -7.49
CA HIS A 471 -18.04 30.22 -7.24
C HIS A 471 -19.20 31.01 -6.61
N ILE A 472 -18.92 31.88 -5.63
CA ILE A 472 -19.92 32.78 -5.03
C ILE A 472 -20.50 33.73 -6.08
N GLU A 473 -19.65 34.37 -6.90
CA GLU A 473 -20.09 35.26 -7.99
C GLU A 473 -21.03 34.56 -8.98
N ILE A 474 -20.74 33.29 -9.33
CA ILE A 474 -21.58 32.45 -10.20
C ILE A 474 -22.90 32.10 -9.52
N VAL A 475 -22.89 31.76 -8.22
CA VAL A 475 -24.12 31.43 -7.47
C VAL A 475 -25.04 32.64 -7.37
N GLU A 476 -24.53 33.82 -7.02
CA GLU A 476 -25.33 35.06 -7.01
C GLU A 476 -25.88 35.42 -8.40
N ALA A 477 -25.07 35.22 -9.45
CA ALA A 477 -25.52 35.45 -10.82
C ALA A 477 -26.61 34.48 -11.25
N LYS A 478 -26.53 33.22 -10.79
CA LYS A 478 -27.56 32.20 -11.00
C LYS A 478 -28.87 32.57 -10.27
N GLU A 479 -28.79 32.93 -8.99
CA GLU A 479 -29.96 33.32 -8.20
C GLU A 479 -30.68 34.55 -8.81
N ARG A 480 -29.91 35.56 -9.24
CA ARG A 480 -30.43 36.72 -9.99
C ARG A 480 -31.05 36.36 -11.34
N ALA A 481 -30.65 35.24 -11.96
CA ALA A 481 -31.27 34.73 -13.17
C ALA A 481 -32.56 33.96 -12.87
N GLU A 482 -32.57 33.12 -11.83
CA GLU A 482 -33.74 32.36 -11.36
C GLU A 482 -34.89 33.30 -10.96
N GLN A 483 -34.62 34.37 -10.21
CA GLN A 483 -35.61 35.41 -9.87
C GLN A 483 -36.23 36.07 -11.11
N LYS A 484 -35.43 36.32 -12.16
CA LYS A 484 -35.94 36.88 -13.43
C LYS A 484 -36.76 35.88 -14.23
N VAL A 485 -36.48 34.58 -14.13
CA VAL A 485 -37.30 33.54 -14.75
C VAL A 485 -38.67 33.51 -14.07
N GLU A 486 -38.71 33.48 -12.73
CA GLU A 486 -39.97 33.50 -11.96
C GLU A 486 -40.81 34.77 -12.23
N GLU A 487 -40.18 35.95 -12.26
CA GLU A 487 -40.87 37.21 -12.61
C GLU A 487 -41.47 37.16 -14.03
N ASN A 488 -40.74 36.58 -14.99
CA ASN A 488 -41.21 36.43 -16.36
C ASN A 488 -42.32 35.37 -16.49
N GLU A 489 -42.28 34.29 -15.71
CA GLU A 489 -43.36 33.30 -15.66
C GLU A 489 -44.66 33.89 -15.09
N ILE A 490 -44.57 34.70 -14.03
CA ILE A 490 -45.71 35.44 -13.47
C ILE A 490 -46.30 36.40 -14.50
N LYS A 491 -45.45 37.20 -15.19
CA LYS A 491 -45.89 38.11 -16.26
C LYS A 491 -46.55 37.35 -17.42
N LEU A 492 -45.96 36.23 -17.84
CA LEU A 492 -46.49 35.38 -18.91
C LEU A 492 -47.84 34.76 -18.52
N HIS A 493 -48.02 34.34 -17.26
CA HIS A 493 -49.29 33.85 -16.75
C HIS A 493 -50.36 34.97 -16.73
N GLY A 494 -50.00 36.17 -16.27
CA GLY A 494 -50.87 37.35 -16.32
C GLY A 494 -51.34 37.69 -17.74
N LEU A 495 -50.40 37.77 -18.68
CA LEU A 495 -50.67 38.00 -20.11
C LEU A 495 -51.60 36.92 -20.71
N LYS A 496 -51.35 35.64 -20.40
CA LYS A 496 -52.25 34.54 -20.83
C LYS A 496 -53.66 34.68 -20.26
N SER A 497 -53.80 35.12 -19.01
CA SER A 497 -55.10 35.36 -18.38
C SER A 497 -55.86 36.51 -19.06
N VAL A 498 -55.18 37.65 -19.29
CA VAL A 498 -55.78 38.81 -19.98
C VAL A 498 -56.22 38.43 -21.39
N LEU A 499 -55.34 37.79 -22.16
CA LEU A 499 -55.63 37.35 -23.52
C LEU A 499 -56.79 36.33 -23.56
N SER A 500 -56.91 35.46 -22.54
CA SER A 500 -58.09 34.59 -22.40
C SER A 500 -59.38 35.34 -22.03
N SER A 501 -59.32 36.45 -21.29
CA SER A 501 -60.51 37.26 -20.99
C SER A 501 -60.94 38.11 -22.19
N GLU A 502 -60.01 38.79 -22.86
CA GLU A 502 -60.29 39.56 -24.07
C GLU A 502 -60.87 38.67 -25.17
N ARG A 503 -60.30 37.46 -25.35
CA ARG A 503 -60.85 36.45 -26.27
C ARG A 503 -62.30 36.09 -25.94
N LYS A 504 -62.64 35.88 -24.65
CA LYS A 504 -64.03 35.57 -24.24
C LYS A 504 -64.98 36.73 -24.46
N VAL A 505 -64.54 37.97 -24.23
CA VAL A 505 -65.34 39.17 -24.49
C VAL A 505 -65.62 39.28 -25.99
N ALA A 506 -64.60 39.15 -26.84
CA ALA A 506 -64.76 39.18 -28.30
C ALA A 506 -65.65 38.02 -28.82
N GLU A 507 -65.51 36.81 -28.29
CA GLU A 507 -66.40 35.68 -28.60
C GLU A 507 -67.87 35.98 -28.20
N MET A 508 -68.10 36.70 -27.10
CA MET A 508 -69.43 37.09 -26.64
C MET A 508 -70.04 38.24 -27.46
N GLU A 509 -69.27 39.28 -27.78
CA GLU A 509 -69.70 40.40 -28.64
C GLU A 509 -70.13 39.90 -30.03
N VAL A 510 -69.32 39.03 -30.66
CA VAL A 510 -69.65 38.39 -31.94
C VAL A 510 -70.93 37.55 -31.82
N GLN A 511 -71.17 36.89 -30.69
CA GLN A 511 -72.37 36.11 -30.48
C GLN A 511 -73.62 36.98 -30.25
N ASP A 512 -73.51 38.11 -29.55
CA ASP A 512 -74.60 39.08 -29.40
C ASP A 512 -74.94 39.77 -30.73
N GLU A 513 -73.93 40.18 -31.52
CA GLU A 513 -74.14 40.69 -32.89
C GLU A 513 -74.84 39.64 -33.76
N MET A 514 -74.45 38.37 -33.68
CA MET A 514 -75.10 37.28 -34.40
C MET A 514 -76.57 37.11 -33.99
N VAL A 515 -76.91 37.27 -32.71
CA VAL A 515 -78.32 37.23 -32.23
C VAL A 515 -79.11 38.43 -32.74
N VAL A 516 -78.53 39.63 -32.77
CA VAL A 516 -79.18 40.84 -33.33
C VAL A 516 -79.40 40.68 -34.83
N LEU A 517 -78.41 40.19 -35.58
CA LEU A 517 -78.52 39.87 -37.00
C LEU A 517 -79.59 38.81 -37.25
N ALA A 518 -79.65 37.75 -36.46
CA ALA A 518 -80.68 36.72 -36.57
C ALA A 518 -82.09 37.28 -36.37
N LYS A 519 -82.31 38.11 -35.34
CA LYS A 519 -83.60 38.80 -35.11
C LYS A 519 -83.99 39.68 -36.29
N LYS A 520 -83.05 40.49 -36.80
CA LYS A 520 -83.29 41.37 -37.95
C LYS A 520 -83.57 40.58 -39.23
N ASN A 521 -82.95 39.42 -39.40
CA ASN A 521 -83.20 38.53 -40.53
C ASN A 521 -84.61 37.91 -40.45
N VAL A 522 -85.07 37.53 -39.26
CA VAL A 522 -86.47 37.09 -39.04
C VAL A 522 -87.46 38.23 -39.31
N GLU A 523 -87.19 39.45 -38.83
CA GLU A 523 -88.04 40.62 -39.08
C GLU A 523 -88.11 40.97 -40.57
N LEU A 524 -86.98 40.96 -41.29
CA LEU A 524 -86.94 41.13 -42.74
C LEU A 524 -87.69 40.01 -43.47
N THR A 525 -87.61 38.77 -42.99
CA THR A 525 -88.37 37.64 -43.56
C THR A 525 -89.87 37.85 -43.38
N LEU A 526 -90.32 38.28 -42.20
CA LEU A 526 -91.73 38.62 -41.95
C LEU A 526 -92.18 39.79 -42.82
N ARG A 527 -91.37 40.85 -42.90
CA ARG A 527 -91.66 42.06 -43.68
C ARG A 527 -91.75 41.77 -45.18
N ASN A 528 -90.90 40.89 -45.69
CA ASN A 528 -90.98 40.39 -47.06
C ASN A 528 -92.26 39.58 -47.29
N GLY A 529 -92.71 38.81 -46.29
CA GLY A 529 -94.02 38.14 -46.30
C GLY A 529 -95.19 39.12 -46.33
N ASP A 530 -95.23 40.11 -45.43
CA ASP A 530 -96.27 41.16 -45.41
C ASP A 530 -96.35 41.94 -46.74
N LEU A 531 -95.18 42.22 -47.35
CA LEU A 531 -95.10 42.88 -48.64
C LEU A 531 -95.60 41.98 -49.77
N GLN A 532 -95.29 40.67 -49.74
CA GLN A 532 -95.84 39.70 -50.68
C GLN A 532 -97.37 39.63 -50.56
N ASP A 533 -97.91 39.45 -49.35
CA ASP A 533 -99.36 39.46 -49.09
C ASP A 533 -100.04 40.79 -49.51
N MET A 534 -99.30 41.90 -49.55
CA MET A 534 -99.81 43.20 -50.02
C MET A 534 -99.78 43.30 -51.55
N VAL A 535 -98.75 42.77 -52.20
CA VAL A 535 -98.69 42.62 -53.67
C VAL A 535 -99.85 41.74 -54.13
N ASP A 536 -99.99 40.54 -53.56
CA ASP A 536 -101.06 39.59 -53.88
C ASP A 536 -102.48 40.22 -53.71
N ARG A 537 -102.66 41.08 -52.68
CA ARG A 537 -103.92 41.83 -52.48
C ARG A 537 -104.14 42.97 -53.46
N LEU A 538 -103.09 43.68 -53.85
CA LEU A 538 -103.17 44.74 -54.86
C LEU A 538 -103.42 44.16 -56.25
N GLU A 539 -102.83 43.02 -56.58
CA GLU A 539 -103.14 42.23 -57.77
C GLU A 539 -104.61 41.80 -57.76
N GLY A 540 -105.12 41.24 -56.65
CA GLY A 540 -106.54 40.90 -56.51
C GLY A 540 -107.50 42.10 -56.66
N LEU A 541 -107.14 43.27 -56.12
CA LEU A 541 -107.95 44.51 -56.28
C LEU A 541 -107.83 45.13 -57.68
N LEU A 542 -106.73 44.92 -58.39
CA LEU A 542 -106.58 45.27 -59.80
C LEU A 542 -107.55 44.44 -60.64
N ILE A 543 -107.55 43.11 -60.45
CA ILE A 543 -108.46 42.18 -61.12
C ILE A 543 -109.94 42.56 -60.87
N ASP A 544 -110.32 42.85 -59.63
CA ASP A 544 -111.70 43.27 -59.29
C ASP A 544 -112.07 44.65 -59.87
N ARG A 545 -111.12 45.57 -59.99
CA ARG A 545 -111.34 46.86 -60.68
C ARG A 545 -111.43 46.71 -62.20
N GLU A 546 -110.60 45.89 -62.81
CA GLU A 546 -110.70 45.57 -64.24
C GLU A 546 -112.08 44.95 -64.56
N SER A 547 -112.56 44.03 -63.71
CA SER A 547 -113.94 43.52 -63.82
C SER A 547 -114.99 44.63 -63.72
N LYS A 548 -114.94 45.48 -62.68
CA LYS A 548 -115.93 46.56 -62.50
C LYS A 548 -115.87 47.65 -63.57
N ILE A 549 -114.71 47.90 -64.18
CA ILE A 549 -114.60 48.81 -65.32
C ILE A 549 -115.30 48.20 -66.53
N ASN A 550 -115.08 46.91 -66.82
CA ASN A 550 -115.80 46.21 -67.88
C ASN A 550 -117.32 46.23 -67.66
N ASP A 551 -117.80 45.97 -66.43
CA ASP A 551 -119.22 46.02 -66.07
C ASP A 551 -119.83 47.43 -66.25
N LEU A 552 -119.09 48.48 -65.86
CA LEU A 552 -119.54 49.87 -66.00
C LEU A 552 -119.52 50.35 -67.46
N GLU A 553 -118.58 49.90 -68.29
CA GLU A 553 -118.59 50.16 -69.73
C GLU A 553 -119.82 49.53 -70.41
N GLU A 554 -120.27 48.36 -69.94
CA GLU A 554 -121.52 47.73 -70.37
C GLU A 554 -122.77 48.49 -69.87
N LEU A 555 -122.74 49.01 -68.64
CA LEU A 555 -123.85 49.82 -68.08
C LEU A 555 -123.99 51.20 -68.76
N VAL A 556 -122.87 51.86 -69.08
CA VAL A 556 -122.87 53.14 -69.83
C VAL A 556 -123.40 52.94 -71.26
N LYS A 557 -123.10 51.80 -71.89
CA LYS A 557 -123.71 51.41 -73.17
C LYS A 557 -125.23 51.27 -73.07
N THR A 558 -125.76 50.67 -72.01
CA THR A 558 -127.21 50.47 -71.86
C THR A 558 -127.97 51.74 -71.46
N LEU A 559 -127.41 52.61 -70.61
CA LEU A 559 -128.06 53.85 -70.20
C LEU A 559 -128.10 54.93 -71.28
N ARG A 560 -127.16 54.94 -72.24
CA ARG A 560 -127.19 55.83 -73.42
C ARG A 560 -128.40 55.61 -74.35
N VAL A 561 -129.17 54.53 -74.17
CA VAL A 561 -130.31 54.17 -75.04
C VAL A 561 -131.65 54.75 -74.56
N LYS A 562 -131.71 55.42 -73.39
CA LYS A 562 -132.96 56.00 -72.85
C LYS A 562 -132.87 57.51 -72.61
N GLN A 563 -132.85 58.26 -73.71
CA GLN A 563 -133.32 59.66 -73.78
C GLN A 563 -134.39 59.78 -74.88
N PRO A 564 -135.53 60.44 -74.62
CA PRO A 564 -136.20 61.31 -75.57
C PRO A 564 -135.60 62.74 -75.53
#